data_AF-A0A1S4CJL7-F1
#
_entry.id   AF-A0A1S4CJL7-F1
#
_cell.length_a   1.000
_cell.length_b   1.000
_cell.length_c   1.000
_cell.angle_alpha   90.00
_cell.angle_beta   90.00
_cell.angle_gamma   90.00
#
_symmetry.space_group_name_H-M   'P 1'
#
loop_
_entity.id
_entity.type
_entity.pdbx_description
1 polymer ?
#
loop_
_entity_poly.entity_id
_entity_poly.type
_entity_poly.pdbx_seq_one_letter_code
_entity_poly.pdbx_strand_id
1 'polypeptide(L)'
;MATVSSARSSAYLTALTQEIEKKLQRALTSPSQRRNLLQELFADIALEVDDRAKEIILSSEDAITAAEERAEGPTCYYYVLADHFVRVPQNGKPILDLIVQLWSQSFASNTFSLLFHKWLFEVQLENSEVLLRYSSALVQGATNVFWIDIQTNTRRFQSLFQYLLEEVALVPGRLKKIPLQAQRDLFLLLSRFIFLYNLADRLESFLRQFPDFPNAFLIGGPADIFVTELADQLQKLKVEPVLLHYLSQLKVLQVTSLQD
;
A
#
# COMPACT_ATOMS: atom_id res chain seq x y z
N MET A 1 -28.82 4.44 -19.10
CA MET A 1 -27.70 5.38 -18.92
C MET A 1 -26.55 4.79 -18.10
N ALA A 2 -26.82 4.06 -17.01
CA ALA A 2 -25.78 3.40 -16.18
C ALA A 2 -24.83 2.45 -16.94
N THR A 3 -25.34 1.66 -17.90
CA THR A 3 -24.54 0.69 -18.68
C THR A 3 -23.49 1.34 -19.59
N VAL A 4 -23.76 2.55 -20.10
CA VAL A 4 -22.84 3.27 -21.00
C VAL A 4 -21.72 3.94 -20.20
N SER A 5 -22.03 4.45 -19.01
CA SER A 5 -21.04 5.03 -18.09
C SER A 5 -20.04 3.97 -17.57
N SER A 6 -20.54 2.81 -17.14
CA SER A 6 -19.71 1.67 -16.72
C SER A 6 -18.78 1.18 -17.85
N ALA A 7 -19.29 1.10 -19.09
CA ALA A 7 -18.48 0.71 -20.25
C ALA A 7 -17.36 1.71 -20.55
N ARG A 8 -17.62 3.02 -20.38
CA ARG A 8 -16.63 4.09 -20.61
C ARG A 8 -15.52 4.06 -19.57
N SER A 9 -15.86 3.91 -18.29
CA SER A 9 -14.90 3.77 -17.19
C SER A 9 -14.01 2.53 -17.40
N SER A 10 -14.61 1.38 -17.74
CA SER A 10 -13.89 0.14 -18.03
C SER A 10 -12.94 0.26 -19.23
N ALA A 11 -13.37 0.92 -20.31
CA ALA A 11 -12.54 1.15 -21.49
C ALA A 11 -11.35 2.07 -21.17
N TYR A 12 -11.56 3.13 -20.37
CA TYR A 12 -10.50 4.03 -19.94
C TYR A 12 -9.44 3.31 -19.11
N LEU A 13 -9.86 2.51 -18.11
CA LEU A 13 -8.93 1.74 -17.27
C LEU A 13 -8.20 0.64 -18.07
N THR A 14 -8.85 0.06 -19.06
CA THR A 14 -8.21 -0.89 -19.98
C THR A 14 -7.15 -0.20 -20.84
N ALA A 15 -7.40 1.02 -21.33
CA ALA A 15 -6.41 1.79 -22.06
C ALA A 15 -5.19 2.15 -21.17
N LEU A 16 -5.42 2.57 -19.92
CA LEU A 16 -4.35 2.82 -18.96
C LEU A 16 -3.53 1.56 -18.67
N THR A 17 -4.20 0.41 -18.52
CA THR A 17 -3.54 -0.89 -18.36
C THR A 17 -2.58 -1.17 -19.52
N GLN A 18 -3.02 -0.95 -20.76
CA GLN A 18 -2.18 -1.17 -21.95
C GLN A 18 -0.96 -0.23 -21.99
N GLU A 19 -1.09 1.02 -21.55
CA GLU A 19 0.06 1.93 -21.48
C GLU A 19 1.08 1.52 -20.41
N ILE A 20 0.62 1.04 -19.25
CA ILE A 20 1.48 0.46 -18.22
C ILE A 20 2.23 -0.75 -18.78
N GLU A 21 1.52 -1.66 -19.45
CA GLU A 21 2.11 -2.85 -20.06
C GLU A 21 3.17 -2.49 -21.10
N LYS A 22 2.87 -1.57 -22.03
CA LYS A 22 3.83 -1.08 -23.03
C LYS A 22 5.07 -0.47 -22.39
N LYS A 23 4.93 0.33 -21.33
CA LYS A 23 6.07 0.95 -20.64
C LYS A 23 6.94 -0.10 -19.94
N LEU A 24 6.34 -1.12 -19.32
CA LEU A 24 7.07 -2.25 -18.73
C LEU A 24 7.79 -3.11 -19.77
N GLN A 25 7.14 -3.41 -20.90
CA GLN A 25 7.77 -4.13 -22.02
C GLN A 25 9.00 -3.37 -22.55
N ARG A 26 8.88 -2.04 -22.72
CA ARG A 26 10.02 -1.19 -23.09
C ARG A 26 11.15 -1.24 -22.06
N ALA A 27 10.82 -1.26 -20.77
CA ALA A 27 11.81 -1.36 -19.70
C ALA A 27 12.57 -2.70 -19.74
N LEU A 28 11.91 -3.80 -20.13
CA LEU A 28 12.59 -5.08 -20.37
C LEU A 28 13.56 -5.01 -21.54
N THR A 29 13.08 -4.51 -22.70
CA THR A 29 13.84 -4.49 -23.96
C THR A 29 14.97 -3.47 -24.00
N SER A 30 14.93 -2.46 -23.13
CA SER A 30 15.89 -1.34 -23.14
C SER A 30 16.65 -1.21 -21.81
N PRO A 31 17.71 -2.02 -21.58
CA PRO A 31 18.45 -2.03 -20.32
C PRO A 31 19.01 -0.67 -19.89
N SER A 32 19.45 0.15 -20.85
CA SER A 32 20.02 1.49 -20.59
C SER A 32 18.99 2.50 -20.09
N GLN A 33 17.72 2.35 -20.45
CA GLN A 33 16.63 3.24 -20.05
C GLN A 33 15.75 2.66 -18.94
N ARG A 34 15.95 1.38 -18.59
CA ARG A 34 15.08 0.61 -17.69
C ARG A 34 14.78 1.32 -16.38
N ARG A 35 15.81 1.81 -15.69
CA ARG A 35 15.62 2.53 -14.42
C ARG A 35 14.72 3.75 -14.57
N ASN A 36 14.97 4.56 -15.60
CA ASN A 36 14.20 5.79 -15.86
C ASN A 36 12.75 5.46 -16.21
N LEU A 37 12.53 4.46 -17.08
CA LEU A 37 11.18 4.01 -17.45
C LEU A 37 10.38 3.50 -16.25
N LEU A 38 11.02 2.76 -15.34
CA LEU A 38 10.36 2.28 -14.12
C LEU A 38 10.08 3.41 -13.13
N GLN A 39 10.98 4.38 -13.02
CA GLN A 39 10.76 5.57 -12.20
C GLN A 39 9.62 6.44 -12.75
N GLU A 40 9.58 6.66 -14.06
CA GLU A 40 8.48 7.38 -14.73
C GLU A 40 7.15 6.64 -14.54
N LEU A 41 7.13 5.32 -14.74
CA LEU A 41 5.92 4.52 -14.51
C LEU A 41 5.42 4.68 -13.07
N PHE A 42 6.32 4.56 -12.09
CA PHE A 42 6.00 4.75 -10.69
C PHE A 42 5.43 6.15 -10.42
N ALA A 43 6.03 7.19 -11.00
CA ALA A 43 5.54 8.56 -10.86
C ALA A 43 4.14 8.71 -11.46
N ASP A 44 3.91 8.19 -12.67
CA ASP A 44 2.64 8.27 -13.39
C ASP A 44 1.49 7.62 -12.60
N ILE A 45 1.70 6.41 -12.07
CA ILE A 45 0.64 5.71 -11.29
C ILE A 45 0.41 6.33 -9.91
N ALA A 46 1.38 7.08 -9.38
CA ALA A 46 1.26 7.81 -8.13
C ALA A 46 0.61 9.19 -8.29
N LEU A 47 0.34 9.63 -9.53
CA LEU A 47 -0.37 10.88 -9.77
C LEU A 47 -1.80 10.82 -9.22
N GLU A 48 -2.24 11.96 -8.71
CA GLU A 48 -3.64 12.18 -8.38
C GLU A 48 -4.47 12.15 -9.66
N VAL A 49 -5.65 11.53 -9.56
CA VAL A 49 -6.64 11.53 -10.65
C VAL A 49 -7.25 12.92 -10.73
N ASP A 50 -7.08 13.59 -11.88
CA ASP A 50 -7.69 14.90 -12.11
C ASP A 50 -9.22 14.82 -12.22
N ASP A 51 -9.90 15.97 -12.08
CA ASP A 51 -11.37 16.02 -12.05
C ASP A 51 -12.03 15.46 -13.32
N ARG A 52 -11.38 15.64 -14.48
CA ARG A 52 -11.87 15.09 -15.75
C ARG A 52 -11.79 13.57 -15.80
N ALA A 53 -10.70 13.01 -15.29
CA ALA A 53 -10.55 11.57 -15.16
C ALA A 53 -11.48 11.00 -14.08
N LYS A 54 -11.67 11.70 -12.96
CA LYS A 54 -12.66 11.36 -11.93
C LYS A 54 -14.06 11.29 -12.52
N GLU A 55 -14.48 12.24 -13.34
CA GLU A 55 -15.77 12.16 -14.05
C GLU A 55 -15.88 10.90 -14.91
N ILE A 56 -14.83 10.50 -15.63
CA ILE A 56 -14.88 9.29 -16.48
C ILE A 56 -14.91 8.01 -15.64
N ILE A 57 -14.16 7.97 -14.54
CA ILE A 57 -13.99 6.79 -13.69
C ILE A 57 -15.19 6.60 -12.75
N LEU A 58 -15.65 7.68 -12.12
CA LEU A 58 -16.61 7.72 -11.02
C LEU A 58 -18.03 8.11 -11.45
N SER A 59 -18.29 8.42 -12.73
CA SER A 59 -19.65 8.69 -13.23
C SER A 59 -20.61 7.50 -13.21
N SER A 60 -20.26 6.38 -12.56
CA SER A 60 -21.25 5.42 -12.10
C SER A 60 -21.70 5.81 -10.69
N GLU A 61 -22.94 6.27 -10.57
CA GLU A 61 -23.62 6.60 -9.30
C GLU A 61 -23.63 5.44 -8.27
N ASP A 62 -23.16 4.24 -8.63
CA ASP A 62 -23.17 3.02 -7.81
C ASP A 62 -21.86 2.74 -7.04
N ALA A 63 -20.92 3.69 -6.94
CA ALA A 63 -19.63 3.40 -6.30
C ALA A 63 -19.07 4.52 -5.41
N ILE A 64 -19.94 5.34 -4.79
CA ILE A 64 -19.55 5.90 -3.48
C ILE A 64 -19.56 4.72 -2.51
N THR A 65 -18.51 3.90 -2.57
CA THR A 65 -18.24 3.02 -1.44
C THR A 65 -17.99 3.94 -0.26
N ALA A 66 -18.59 3.64 0.89
CA ALA A 66 -18.37 4.36 2.16
C ALA A 66 -16.88 4.40 2.63
N ALA A 67 -15.95 3.96 1.78
CA ALA A 67 -14.51 4.08 1.87
C ALA A 67 -13.99 5.42 1.30
N GLU A 68 -14.63 6.02 0.29
CA GLU A 68 -14.22 7.33 -0.26
C GLU A 68 -14.53 8.48 0.71
N GLU A 69 -15.60 8.39 1.50
CA GLU A 69 -15.87 9.34 2.60
C GLU A 69 -14.89 9.21 3.78
N ARG A 70 -14.21 8.06 3.92
CA ARG A 70 -13.27 7.79 5.03
C ARG A 70 -11.82 8.14 4.71
N ALA A 71 -11.45 8.21 3.44
CA ALA A 71 -10.10 8.57 3.03
C ALA A 71 -9.99 10.09 2.87
N GLU A 72 -9.62 10.80 3.94
CA GLU A 72 -9.16 12.18 3.85
C GLU A 72 -7.87 12.24 2.99
N GLY A 73 -7.98 12.29 1.66
CA GLY A 73 -6.82 12.37 0.79
C GLY A 73 -7.12 12.29 -0.72
N PRO A 74 -6.14 12.67 -1.56
CA PRO A 74 -6.29 12.64 -3.02
C PRO A 74 -6.33 11.20 -3.56
N THR A 75 -7.35 10.88 -4.37
CA THR A 75 -7.42 9.59 -5.08
C THR A 75 -6.36 9.55 -6.17
N CYS A 76 -5.39 8.63 -6.05
CA CYS A 76 -4.34 8.43 -7.05
C CYS A 76 -4.66 7.27 -8.01
N TYR A 77 -4.06 7.27 -9.20
CA TYR A 77 -4.34 6.25 -10.23
C TYR A 77 -4.08 4.81 -9.75
N TYR A 78 -3.06 4.59 -8.93
CA TYR A 78 -2.77 3.25 -8.40
C TYR A 78 -3.94 2.66 -7.60
N TYR A 79 -4.69 3.49 -6.87
CA TYR A 79 -5.80 3.02 -6.04
C TYR A 79 -6.94 2.50 -6.91
N VAL A 80 -7.27 3.25 -7.96
CA VAL A 80 -8.30 2.87 -8.95
C VAL A 80 -7.87 1.63 -9.73
N LEU A 81 -6.60 1.57 -10.16
CA LEU A 81 -6.06 0.43 -10.90
C LEU A 81 -6.02 -0.86 -10.06
N ALA A 82 -5.72 -0.74 -8.76
CA ALA A 82 -5.74 -1.90 -7.86
C ALA A 82 -7.14 -2.53 -7.74
N ASP A 83 -8.19 -1.71 -7.65
CA ASP A 83 -9.57 -2.20 -7.70
C ASP A 83 -9.92 -2.81 -9.07
N HIS A 84 -9.46 -2.17 -10.15
CA HIS A 84 -9.66 -2.69 -11.51
C HIS A 84 -9.03 -4.07 -11.70
N PHE A 85 -7.82 -4.30 -11.20
CA PHE A 85 -7.13 -5.59 -11.31
C PHE A 85 -7.74 -6.69 -10.42
N VAL A 86 -8.47 -6.33 -9.36
CA VAL A 86 -9.32 -7.28 -8.63
C VAL A 86 -10.54 -7.66 -9.46
N ARG A 87 -11.23 -6.68 -10.06
CA ARG A 87 -12.47 -6.90 -10.84
C ARG A 87 -12.21 -7.59 -12.19
N VAL A 88 -11.10 -7.26 -12.85
CA VAL A 88 -10.71 -7.79 -14.16
C VAL A 88 -9.26 -8.32 -14.08
N PRO A 89 -9.02 -9.48 -13.45
CA PRO A 89 -7.66 -10.01 -13.26
C PRO A 89 -6.90 -10.29 -14.56
N GLN A 90 -7.62 -10.51 -15.67
CA GLN A 90 -7.02 -10.71 -16.99
C GLN A 90 -6.20 -9.50 -17.46
N ASN A 91 -6.60 -8.28 -17.06
CA ASN A 91 -5.86 -7.06 -17.38
C ASN A 91 -4.60 -6.91 -16.51
N GLY A 92 -4.63 -7.37 -15.26
CA GLY A 92 -3.49 -7.28 -14.34
C GLY A 92 -2.42 -8.34 -14.59
N LYS A 93 -2.79 -9.52 -15.10
CA LYS A 93 -1.87 -10.66 -15.25
C LYS A 93 -0.63 -10.36 -16.12
N PRO A 94 -0.75 -9.79 -17.34
CA PRO A 94 0.43 -9.47 -18.16
C PRO A 94 1.37 -8.48 -17.46
N ILE A 95 0.81 -7.49 -16.78
CA ILE A 95 1.58 -6.51 -15.98
C ILE A 95 2.32 -7.21 -14.85
N LEU A 96 1.65 -8.09 -14.10
CA LEU A 96 2.28 -8.85 -13.03
C LEU A 96 3.45 -9.69 -13.55
N ASP A 97 3.26 -10.42 -14.65
CA ASP A 97 4.30 -11.25 -15.27
C ASP A 97 5.52 -10.42 -15.70
N LEU A 98 5.30 -9.20 -16.20
CA LEU A 98 6.38 -8.27 -16.56
C LEU A 98 7.10 -7.73 -15.31
N ILE A 99 6.37 -7.35 -14.26
CA ILE A 99 6.99 -6.86 -13.01
C ILE A 99 7.82 -7.98 -12.37
N VAL A 100 7.36 -9.23 -12.39
CA VAL A 100 8.10 -10.39 -11.87
C VAL A 100 9.44 -10.59 -12.61
N GLN A 101 9.49 -10.33 -13.91
CA GLN A 101 10.75 -10.35 -14.67
C GLN A 101 11.68 -9.18 -14.31
N LEU A 102 11.11 -8.05 -13.89
CA LEU A 102 11.82 -6.83 -13.51
C LEU A 102 12.10 -6.74 -12.00
N TRP A 103 11.83 -7.79 -11.21
CA TRP A 103 11.82 -7.76 -9.74
C TRP A 103 13.13 -7.28 -9.09
N SER A 104 14.27 -7.53 -9.75
CA SER A 104 15.60 -7.11 -9.27
C SER A 104 15.87 -5.61 -9.46
N GLN A 105 14.98 -4.90 -10.16
CA GLN A 105 15.17 -3.50 -10.52
C GLN A 105 14.51 -2.58 -9.50
N SER A 106 15.10 -1.39 -9.31
CA SER A 106 14.47 -0.33 -8.52
C SER A 106 13.07 0.00 -9.03
N PHE A 107 12.17 0.40 -8.13
CA PHE A 107 10.76 0.70 -8.39
C PHE A 107 9.86 -0.49 -8.78
N ALA A 108 10.39 -1.67 -9.07
CA ALA A 108 9.56 -2.84 -9.41
C ALA A 108 8.68 -3.26 -8.23
N SER A 109 9.24 -3.41 -7.02
CA SER A 109 8.47 -3.70 -5.81
C SER A 109 7.51 -2.57 -5.44
N ASN A 110 7.91 -1.31 -5.61
CA ASN A 110 7.04 -0.15 -5.36
C ASN A 110 5.81 -0.19 -6.28
N THR A 111 6.03 -0.40 -7.59
CA THR A 111 4.97 -0.52 -8.60
C THR A 111 4.07 -1.71 -8.30
N PHE A 112 4.64 -2.85 -7.90
CA PHE A 112 3.89 -4.02 -7.46
C PHE A 112 2.98 -3.69 -6.27
N SER A 113 3.52 -3.10 -5.19
CA SER A 113 2.73 -2.73 -4.01
C SER A 113 1.59 -1.79 -4.37
N LEU A 114 1.83 -0.80 -5.23
CA LEU A 114 0.80 0.14 -5.64
C LEU A 114 -0.30 -0.51 -6.46
N LEU A 115 0.03 -1.36 -7.44
CA LEU A 115 -0.96 -1.92 -8.36
C LEU A 115 -1.64 -3.20 -7.88
N PHE A 116 -0.98 -4.01 -7.04
CA PHE A 116 -1.44 -5.36 -6.69
C PHE A 116 -1.68 -5.58 -5.18
N HIS A 117 -1.64 -4.53 -4.35
CA HIS A 117 -1.91 -4.66 -2.91
C HIS A 117 -3.28 -5.26 -2.59
N LYS A 118 -4.32 -4.97 -3.38
CA LYS A 118 -5.65 -5.57 -3.20
C LYS A 118 -5.71 -6.99 -3.76
N TRP A 119 -5.25 -7.14 -5.01
CA TRP A 119 -5.25 -8.41 -5.75
C TRP A 119 -4.62 -9.57 -4.97
N LEU A 120 -3.51 -9.32 -4.25
CA LEU A 120 -2.81 -10.35 -3.47
C LEU A 120 -3.71 -11.06 -2.44
N PHE A 121 -4.72 -10.38 -1.91
CA PHE A 121 -5.62 -10.93 -0.89
C PHE A 121 -6.93 -11.48 -1.48
N GLU A 122 -7.16 -11.33 -2.77
CA GLU A 122 -8.36 -11.85 -3.45
C GLU A 122 -8.10 -13.15 -4.21
N VAL A 123 -6.86 -13.34 -4.70
CA VAL A 123 -6.48 -14.55 -5.44
C VAL A 123 -6.00 -15.66 -4.51
N GLN A 124 -6.32 -16.91 -4.87
CA GLN A 124 -5.74 -18.09 -4.24
C GLN A 124 -4.44 -18.46 -4.95
N LEU A 125 -3.32 -18.30 -4.26
CA LEU A 125 -2.00 -18.74 -4.73
C LEU A 125 -1.66 -20.07 -4.07
N GLU A 126 -1.62 -21.15 -4.86
CA GLU A 126 -1.30 -22.49 -4.36
C GLU A 126 0.17 -22.66 -4.01
N ASN A 127 1.05 -21.88 -4.63
CA ASN A 127 2.48 -21.94 -4.40
C ASN A 127 2.90 -21.01 -3.24
N SER A 128 3.33 -21.62 -2.13
CA SER A 128 3.75 -20.93 -0.91
C SER A 128 5.00 -20.06 -1.08
N GLU A 129 5.94 -20.45 -1.94
CA GLU A 129 7.14 -19.66 -2.24
C GLU A 129 6.79 -18.38 -3.01
N VAL A 130 5.89 -18.51 -4.00
CA VAL A 130 5.40 -17.36 -4.78
C VAL A 130 4.63 -16.41 -3.88
N LEU A 131 3.74 -16.95 -3.03
CA LEU A 131 2.98 -16.17 -2.07
C LEU A 131 3.91 -15.42 -1.10
N LEU A 132 4.95 -16.08 -0.58
CA LEU A 132 5.95 -15.43 0.28
C LEU A 132 6.68 -14.32 -0.48
N ARG A 133 7.16 -14.58 -1.69
CA ARG A 133 7.87 -13.60 -2.52
C ARG A 133 7.01 -12.36 -2.80
N TYR A 134 5.75 -12.54 -3.14
CA TYR A 134 4.82 -11.44 -3.39
C TYR A 134 4.51 -10.67 -2.11
N SER A 135 4.28 -11.37 -0.99
CA SER A 135 4.02 -10.72 0.30
C SER A 135 5.23 -9.90 0.78
N SER A 136 6.45 -10.43 0.65
CA SER A 136 7.67 -9.69 0.99
C SER A 136 7.87 -8.47 0.08
N ALA A 137 7.55 -8.57 -1.20
CA ALA A 137 7.64 -7.42 -2.09
C ALA A 137 6.57 -6.37 -1.83
N LEU A 138 5.36 -6.78 -1.42
CA LEU A 138 4.33 -5.86 -0.97
C LEU A 138 4.86 -5.01 0.19
N VAL A 139 5.40 -5.66 1.22
CA VAL A 139 5.96 -4.98 2.41
C VAL A 139 7.15 -4.10 2.03
N GLN A 140 8.08 -4.59 1.21
CA GLN A 140 9.24 -3.81 0.79
C GLN A 140 8.86 -2.59 -0.06
N GLY A 141 7.95 -2.76 -1.02
CA GLY A 141 7.48 -1.66 -1.85
C GLY A 141 6.66 -0.65 -1.05
N ALA A 142 5.81 -1.11 -0.12
CA ALA A 142 5.07 -0.26 0.80
C ALA A 142 6.01 0.56 1.70
N THR A 143 7.04 -0.08 2.25
CA THR A 143 8.11 0.59 3.02
C THR A 143 8.71 1.74 2.22
N ASN A 144 9.09 1.49 0.97
CA ASN A 144 9.73 2.49 0.12
C ASN A 144 8.80 3.67 -0.18
N VAL A 145 7.54 3.41 -0.51
CA VAL A 145 6.59 4.49 -0.86
C VAL A 145 6.20 5.33 0.37
N PHE A 146 6.08 4.72 1.56
CA PHE A 146 5.81 5.49 2.77
C PHE A 146 7.01 6.34 3.18
N TRP A 147 8.25 5.89 2.91
CA TRP A 147 9.43 6.74 3.06
C TRP A 147 9.44 7.93 2.08
N ILE A 148 8.90 7.76 0.87
CA ILE A 148 8.72 8.88 -0.07
C ILE A 148 7.73 9.90 0.50
N ASP A 149 6.62 9.46 1.09
CA ASP A 149 5.66 10.33 1.78
C ASP A 149 6.32 11.11 2.93
N ILE A 150 7.16 10.47 3.74
CA ILE A 150 7.97 11.15 4.78
C ILE A 150 8.88 12.21 4.16
N GLN A 151 9.67 11.84 3.14
CA GLN A 151 10.66 12.72 2.53
C GLN A 151 10.03 13.93 1.85
N THR A 152 8.85 13.75 1.27
CA THR A 152 8.11 14.81 0.59
C THR A 152 7.16 15.56 1.53
N ASN A 153 7.01 15.12 2.77
CA ASN A 153 6.00 15.59 3.72
C ASN A 153 4.59 15.61 3.09
N THR A 154 4.24 14.52 2.40
CA THR A 154 2.92 14.29 1.82
C THR A 154 2.33 12.98 2.34
N ARG A 155 1.06 12.72 2.01
CA ARG A 155 0.34 11.48 2.38
C ARG A 155 -0.27 10.82 1.15
N ARG A 156 0.48 10.82 0.04
CA ARG A 156 0.00 10.34 -1.26
C ARG A 156 -0.37 8.86 -1.23
N PHE A 157 0.29 8.09 -0.36
CA PHE A 157 0.09 6.65 -0.23
C PHE A 157 -0.81 6.26 0.95
N GLN A 158 -1.61 7.22 1.47
CA GLN A 158 -2.52 6.97 2.60
C GLN A 158 -3.53 5.86 2.32
N SER A 159 -4.11 5.80 1.12
CA SER A 159 -5.08 4.75 0.81
C SER A 159 -4.48 3.35 0.75
N LEU A 160 -3.20 3.22 0.35
CA LEU A 160 -2.45 1.97 0.51
C LEU A 160 -2.27 1.61 1.99
N PHE A 161 -1.82 2.57 2.82
CA PHE A 161 -1.61 2.32 4.25
C PHE A 161 -2.91 1.92 4.94
N GLN A 162 -4.00 2.65 4.69
CA GLN A 162 -5.31 2.39 5.26
C GLN A 162 -5.82 1.00 4.87
N TYR A 163 -5.68 0.59 3.60
CA TYR A 163 -6.06 -0.76 3.19
C TYR A 163 -5.23 -1.83 3.93
N LEU A 164 -3.91 -1.65 4.02
CA LEU A 164 -3.05 -2.62 4.71
C LEU A 164 -3.35 -2.71 6.22
N LEU A 165 -3.73 -1.61 6.86
CA LEU A 165 -4.12 -1.61 8.26
C LEU A 165 -5.53 -2.16 8.46
N GLU A 166 -6.54 -1.47 7.92
CA GLU A 166 -7.95 -1.70 8.24
C GLU A 166 -8.52 -2.94 7.56
N GLU A 167 -8.14 -3.21 6.31
CA GLU A 167 -8.69 -4.33 5.53
C GLU A 167 -7.81 -5.58 5.61
N VAL A 168 -6.53 -5.46 5.94
CA VAL A 168 -5.62 -6.63 6.00
C VAL A 168 -5.25 -6.96 7.44
N ALA A 169 -4.53 -6.08 8.15
CA ALA A 169 -3.99 -6.39 9.47
C ALA A 169 -5.09 -6.57 10.53
N LEU A 170 -6.14 -5.74 10.48
CA LEU A 170 -7.27 -5.82 11.42
C LEU A 170 -8.33 -6.87 11.05
N VAL A 171 -8.16 -7.58 9.93
CA VAL A 171 -9.09 -8.62 9.46
C VAL A 171 -8.40 -9.98 9.50
N PRO A 172 -8.57 -10.79 10.56
CA PRO A 172 -7.84 -12.06 10.74
C PRO A 172 -7.98 -13.03 9.57
N GLY A 173 -9.15 -13.04 8.90
CA GLY A 173 -9.39 -13.88 7.73
C GLY A 173 -8.54 -13.50 6.52
N ARG A 174 -8.24 -12.20 6.32
CA ARG A 174 -7.35 -11.73 5.25
C ARG A 174 -5.89 -11.84 5.65
N LEU A 175 -5.55 -11.53 6.91
CA LEU A 175 -4.18 -11.67 7.43
C LEU A 175 -3.65 -13.11 7.29
N LYS A 176 -4.48 -14.12 7.57
CA LYS A 176 -4.13 -15.54 7.43
C LYS A 176 -3.86 -15.98 5.99
N LYS A 177 -4.18 -15.17 4.98
CA LYS A 177 -3.88 -15.47 3.56
C LYS A 177 -2.41 -15.29 3.21
N ILE A 178 -1.64 -14.56 4.02
CA ILE A 178 -0.19 -14.38 3.81
C ILE A 178 0.62 -15.19 4.82
N PRO A 179 1.87 -15.59 4.49
CA PRO A 179 2.69 -16.39 5.39
C PRO A 179 3.04 -15.64 6.66
N LEU A 180 3.21 -16.37 7.77
CA LEU A 180 3.47 -15.78 9.09
C LEU A 180 4.67 -14.81 9.10
N GLN A 181 5.71 -15.11 8.31
CA GLN A 181 6.85 -14.19 8.14
C GLN A 181 6.41 -12.83 7.57
N ALA A 182 5.60 -12.84 6.51
CA ALA A 182 5.11 -11.62 5.91
C ALA A 182 4.09 -10.89 6.79
N GLN A 183 3.31 -11.61 7.61
CA GLN A 183 2.46 -10.99 8.62
C GLN A 183 3.31 -10.18 9.61
N ARG A 184 4.39 -10.76 10.14
CA ARG A 184 5.31 -10.06 11.04
C ARG A 184 5.90 -8.82 10.37
N ASP A 185 6.44 -8.99 9.16
CA ASP A 185 7.06 -7.89 8.43
C ASP A 185 6.05 -6.76 8.13
N LEU A 186 4.78 -7.11 7.83
CA LEU A 186 3.68 -6.15 7.68
C LEU A 186 3.39 -5.40 8.98
N PHE A 187 3.35 -6.08 10.13
CA PHE A 187 3.10 -5.42 11.42
C PHE A 187 4.25 -4.50 11.82
N LEU A 188 5.51 -4.87 11.55
CA LEU A 188 6.66 -3.97 11.77
C LEU A 188 6.57 -2.74 10.87
N LEU A 189 6.20 -2.94 9.59
CA LEU A 189 5.92 -1.83 8.67
C LEU A 189 4.82 -0.91 9.22
N LEU A 190 3.65 -1.43 9.55
CA LEU A 190 2.52 -0.63 10.02
C LEU A 190 2.87 0.14 11.31
N SER A 191 3.60 -0.49 12.23
CA SER A 191 4.09 0.13 13.47
C SER A 191 4.89 1.41 13.21
N ARG A 192 5.78 1.39 12.21
CA ARG A 192 6.63 2.55 11.87
C ARG A 192 5.83 3.73 11.29
N PHE A 193 4.72 3.48 10.59
CA PHE A 193 4.04 4.50 9.79
C PHE A 193 2.64 4.86 10.29
N ILE A 194 2.11 4.23 11.34
CA ILE A 194 0.75 4.49 11.84
C ILE A 194 0.50 5.96 12.21
N PHE A 195 1.50 6.64 12.77
CA PHE A 195 1.39 8.06 13.11
C PHE A 195 1.52 8.97 11.89
N LEU A 196 2.30 8.61 10.87
CA LEU A 196 2.39 9.40 9.64
C LEU A 196 1.00 9.64 9.03
N TYR A 197 0.15 8.61 9.06
CA TYR A 197 -1.17 8.59 8.46
C TYR A 197 -2.32 8.86 9.46
N ASN A 198 -2.04 9.42 10.65
CA ASN A 198 -3.06 9.80 11.64
C ASN A 198 -3.97 8.66 12.15
N LEU A 199 -3.53 7.40 12.12
CA LEU A 199 -4.37 6.25 12.51
C LEU A 199 -4.07 5.73 13.92
N ALA A 200 -3.69 6.64 14.83
CA ALA A 200 -3.36 6.32 16.22
C ALA A 200 -4.56 5.76 17.00
N ASP A 201 -5.77 6.12 16.62
CA ASP A 201 -7.03 5.62 17.19
C ASP A 201 -7.24 4.11 16.93
N ARG A 202 -6.56 3.55 15.92
CA ARG A 202 -6.58 2.10 15.63
C ARG A 202 -5.52 1.32 16.41
N LEU A 203 -4.64 1.98 17.15
CA LEU A 203 -3.47 1.36 17.78
C LEU A 203 -3.85 0.21 18.73
N GLU A 204 -4.88 0.37 19.55
CA GLU A 204 -5.32 -0.69 20.47
C GLU A 204 -5.75 -1.95 19.71
N SER A 205 -6.60 -1.78 18.69
CA SER A 205 -7.06 -2.89 17.86
C SER A 205 -5.90 -3.55 17.10
N PHE A 206 -4.93 -2.75 16.65
CA PHE A 206 -3.74 -3.21 15.96
C PHE A 206 -2.84 -4.04 16.87
N LEU A 207 -2.57 -3.59 18.09
CA LEU A 207 -1.75 -4.32 19.07
C LEU A 207 -2.36 -5.67 19.47
N ARG A 208 -3.70 -5.77 19.51
CA ARG A 208 -4.40 -7.03 19.79
C ARG A 208 -4.29 -8.06 18.66
N GLN A 209 -4.00 -7.64 17.43
CA GLN A 209 -3.90 -8.52 16.25
C GLN A 209 -2.46 -8.89 15.89
N PHE A 210 -1.48 -8.51 16.71
CA PHE A 210 -0.07 -8.82 16.43
C PHE A 210 0.14 -10.33 16.23
N PRO A 211 0.84 -10.74 15.15
CA PRO A 211 1.17 -12.15 14.94
C PRO A 211 2.17 -12.63 15.98
N ASP A 212 2.18 -13.93 16.27
CA ASP A 212 3.14 -14.51 17.20
C ASP A 212 4.58 -14.31 16.71
N PHE A 213 5.47 -13.79 17.55
CA PHE A 213 6.91 -13.68 17.27
C PHE A 213 7.67 -14.81 17.98
N PRO A 214 8.61 -15.51 17.32
CA PRO A 214 9.32 -16.64 17.93
C PRO A 214 10.18 -16.16 19.10
N ASN A 215 10.66 -14.91 19.01
CA ASN A 215 11.54 -14.26 19.97
C ASN A 215 10.78 -13.36 20.95
N ALA A 216 9.45 -13.50 21.07
CA ALA A 216 8.64 -12.68 21.98
C ALA A 216 9.12 -12.79 23.43
N PHE A 217 9.69 -13.93 23.84
CA PHE A 217 10.28 -14.09 25.18
C PHE A 217 11.48 -13.16 25.44
N LEU A 218 12.17 -12.71 24.38
CA LEU A 218 13.34 -11.81 24.46
C LEU A 218 12.96 -10.34 24.25
N ILE A 219 12.00 -10.09 23.38
CA ILE A 219 11.68 -8.74 22.87
C ILE A 219 10.45 -8.15 23.59
N GLY A 220 9.67 -8.98 24.27
CA GLY A 220 8.43 -8.58 24.95
C GLY A 220 7.18 -8.85 24.11
N GLY A 221 6.06 -8.29 24.56
CA GLY A 221 4.76 -8.41 23.92
C GLY A 221 4.59 -7.45 22.72
N PRO A 222 3.40 -7.42 22.11
CA PRO A 222 3.08 -6.54 20.98
C PRO A 222 3.42 -5.06 21.21
N ALA A 223 3.15 -4.54 22.41
CA ALA A 223 3.44 -3.16 22.76
C ALA A 223 4.95 -2.87 22.79
N ASP A 224 5.76 -3.79 23.31
CA ASP A 224 7.21 -3.63 23.37
C ASP A 224 7.83 -3.63 21.97
N ILE A 225 7.36 -4.52 21.09
CA ILE A 225 7.75 -4.55 19.67
C ILE A 225 7.37 -3.24 18.97
N PHE A 226 6.14 -2.76 19.18
CA PHE A 226 5.67 -1.49 18.63
C PHE A 226 6.54 -0.31 19.07
N VAL A 227 6.81 -0.19 20.38
CA VAL A 227 7.66 0.86 20.94
C VAL A 227 9.08 0.81 20.37
N THR A 228 9.63 -0.40 20.20
CA THR A 228 10.96 -0.61 19.60
C THR A 228 11.01 -0.09 18.15
N GLU A 229 10.04 -0.49 17.33
CA GLU A 229 9.95 -0.04 15.94
C GLU A 229 9.73 1.47 15.82
N LEU A 230 8.93 2.04 16.72
CA LEU A 230 8.70 3.48 16.78
C LEU A 230 9.96 4.24 17.20
N ALA A 231 10.69 3.77 18.21
CA ALA A 231 11.93 4.39 18.65
C ALA A 231 12.99 4.37 17.52
N ASP A 232 13.11 3.23 16.83
CA ASP A 232 13.97 3.09 15.66
C ASP A 232 13.55 4.05 14.52
N GLN A 233 12.24 4.22 14.32
CA GLN A 233 11.72 5.15 13.32
C GLN A 233 12.10 6.59 13.67
N LEU A 234 11.90 7.02 14.91
CA LEU A 234 12.24 8.37 15.38
C LEU A 234 13.72 8.70 15.16
N GLN A 235 14.64 7.74 15.36
CA GLN A 235 16.07 7.94 15.11
C GLN A 235 16.38 8.18 13.61
N LYS A 236 15.61 7.56 12.72
CA LYS A 236 15.77 7.63 11.27
C LYS A 236 15.12 8.86 10.66
N LEU A 237 14.08 9.43 11.28
CA LEU A 237 13.40 10.64 10.80
C LEU A 237 14.37 11.83 10.75
N LYS A 238 14.46 12.48 9.59
CA LYS A 238 15.25 13.71 9.37
C LYS A 238 14.40 14.90 8.91
N VAL A 239 13.12 14.68 8.64
CA VAL A 239 12.18 15.72 8.19
C VAL A 239 11.50 16.30 9.44
N GLU A 240 11.84 17.55 9.78
CA GLU A 240 11.40 18.19 11.03
C GLU A 240 9.87 18.20 11.23
N PRO A 241 9.04 18.62 10.25
CA PRO A 241 7.58 18.59 10.41
C PRO A 241 7.03 17.19 10.74
N VAL A 242 7.59 16.15 10.10
CA VAL A 242 7.17 14.76 10.34
C VAL A 242 7.61 14.29 11.72
N LEU A 243 8.82 14.63 12.16
CA LEU A 243 9.31 14.31 13.50
C LEU A 243 8.43 14.95 14.58
N LEU A 244 8.14 16.25 14.45
CA LEU A 244 7.25 16.97 15.37
C LEU A 244 5.86 16.34 15.39
N HIS A 245 5.36 15.93 14.23
CA HIS A 245 4.08 15.24 14.13
C HIS A 245 4.09 13.93 14.92
N TYR A 246 5.09 13.06 14.76
CA TYR A 246 5.21 11.82 15.53
C TYR A 246 5.28 12.07 17.05
N LEU A 247 6.09 13.06 17.48
CA LEU A 247 6.20 13.41 18.89
C LEU A 247 4.88 13.94 19.47
N SER A 248 4.09 14.68 18.68
CA SER A 248 2.77 15.15 19.11
C SER A 248 1.77 14.00 19.30
N GLN A 249 1.76 13.01 18.39
CA GLN A 249 0.93 11.81 18.53
C GLN A 249 1.31 11.00 19.79
N LEU A 250 2.61 10.86 20.07
CA LEU A 250 3.10 10.19 21.28
C LEU A 250 2.66 10.89 22.57
N LYS A 251 2.68 12.22 22.59
CA LYS A 251 2.21 12.99 23.75
C LYS A 251 0.72 12.74 24.01
N VAL A 252 -0.09 12.65 22.96
CA VAL A 252 -1.54 12.36 23.09
C VAL A 252 -1.74 10.99 23.74
N LEU A 253 -1.00 9.97 23.32
CA LEU A 253 -1.09 8.62 23.88
C LEU A 253 -0.71 8.58 25.38
N GLN A 254 0.30 9.32 25.80
CA GLN A 254 0.67 9.43 27.23
C GLN A 254 -0.46 10.04 28.06
N VAL A 255 -1.14 11.08 27.55
CA VAL A 255 -2.24 11.73 28.28
C VAL A 255 -3.45 10.79 28.43
N THR A 256 -3.73 9.95 27.43
CA THR A 256 -4.84 8.99 27.52
C THR A 256 -4.54 7.88 28.54
N SER A 257 -3.29 7.41 28.62
CA SER A 257 -2.89 6.38 29.58
C SER A 257 -2.82 6.84 31.05
N LEU A 258 -2.87 8.15 31.31
CA LEU A 258 -2.81 8.74 32.66
C LEU A 258 -4.20 9.13 33.21
N GLN A 259 -5.27 8.87 32.46
CA GLN A 259 -6.66 9.16 32.86
C GLN A 259 -7.45 7.91 33.30
N ASP A 260 -6.81 6.74 33.28
CA ASP A 260 -7.28 5.49 33.88
C ASP A 260 -6.54 5.20 35.20
#